data_AF-A0A1V5KD28-F1
#
_entry.id   AF-A0A1V5KD28-F1
#
_cell.length_a   1.000
_cell.length_b   1.000
_cell.length_c   1.000
_cell.angle_alpha   90.00
_cell.angle_beta   90.00
_cell.angle_gamma   90.00
#
_symmetry.space_group_name_H-M   'P 1'
#
loop_
_entity.id
_entity.type
_entity.pdbx_description
1 polymer ?
#
loop_
_entity_poly.entity_id
_entity_poly.type
_entity_poly.pdbx_seq_one_letter_code
_entity_poly.pdbx_strand_id
1 'polypeptide(L)'
;MADKFIIDDIDKIIDELNKLDKFIVDKMNESNRSMIESDRSMISFYKQEIKNETQSIKNLRELIKENKENVKKCKSENADHRYINLFQGWLTRDTARLKSTRERKTKLQKKLKNYETKLLQKQIKNFASSNQKFTVIQGGLCET
;
A
#
# COMPACT_ATOMS: atom_id res chain seq x y z
N MET A 1 40.83 48.67 14.21
CA MET A 1 40.96 47.36 14.90
C MET A 1 39.62 46.80 15.37
N ALA A 2 38.67 47.63 15.84
CA ALA A 2 37.35 47.18 16.30
C ALA A 2 36.49 46.51 15.18
N ASP A 3 36.55 47.01 13.95
CA ASP A 3 35.73 46.47 12.84
C ASP A 3 36.07 45.03 12.45
N LYS A 4 37.33 44.62 12.62
CA LYS A 4 37.75 43.25 12.30
C LYS A 4 37.17 42.23 13.29
N PHE A 5 37.08 42.60 14.56
CA PHE A 5 36.49 41.76 15.61
C PHE A 5 34.99 41.53 15.38
N ILE A 6 34.28 42.57 14.92
CA ILE A 6 32.85 42.49 14.61
C ILE A 6 32.59 41.59 13.40
N ILE A 7 33.44 41.66 12.37
CA ILE A 7 33.31 40.81 11.17
C ILE A 7 33.52 39.33 11.53
N ASP A 8 34.55 39.01 12.31
CA ASP A 8 34.85 37.63 12.73
C ASP A 8 33.68 37.02 13.55
N ASP A 9 33.03 37.82 14.41
CA ASP A 9 31.85 37.39 15.17
C ASP A 9 30.62 37.19 14.27
N ILE A 10 30.41 38.03 13.25
CA ILE A 10 29.33 37.88 12.27
C ILE A 10 29.53 36.59 11.44
N ASP A 11 30.73 36.33 10.95
CA ASP A 11 31.03 35.14 10.17
C ASP A 11 30.79 33.86 11.00
N LYS A 12 31.15 33.88 12.29
CA LYS A 12 30.88 32.78 13.21
C LYS A 12 29.37 32.55 13.40
N ILE A 13 28.58 33.61 13.54
CA ILE A 13 27.11 33.52 13.63
C ILE A 13 26.53 32.94 12.34
N ILE A 14 27.00 33.37 11.17
CA ILE A 14 26.57 32.84 9.87
C ILE A 14 26.87 31.34 9.77
N ASP A 15 28.06 30.90 10.19
CA ASP A 15 28.44 29.49 10.20
C ASP A 15 27.56 28.65 11.14
N GLU A 16 27.21 29.17 12.31
CA GLU A 16 26.29 28.51 13.25
C GLU A 16 24.86 28.41 12.66
N LEU A 17 24.38 29.46 12.00
CA LEU A 17 23.09 29.45 11.32
C LEU A 17 23.05 28.43 10.18
N ASN A 18 24.12 28.34 9.37
CA ASN A 18 24.23 27.36 8.29
C ASN A 18 24.26 25.91 8.82
N LYS A 19 24.95 25.66 9.94
CA LYS A 19 24.95 24.34 10.61
C LYS A 19 23.56 23.97 11.12
N LEU A 20 22.84 24.94 11.70
CA LEU A 20 21.49 24.72 12.20
C LEU A 20 20.51 24.42 11.05
N ASP A 21 20.58 25.17 9.96
CA ASP A 21 19.74 24.94 8.78
C ASP A 21 19.97 23.54 8.20
N LYS A 22 21.24 23.15 8.03
CA LYS A 22 21.60 21.79 7.61
C LYS A 22 21.05 20.71 8.54
N PHE A 23 21.17 20.89 9.86
CA PHE A 23 20.65 19.94 10.84
C PHE A 23 19.13 19.78 10.74
N ILE A 24 18.39 20.88 10.56
CA ILE A 24 16.93 20.86 10.39
C ILE A 24 16.56 20.09 9.11
N VAL A 25 17.22 20.38 7.99
CA VAL A 25 16.98 19.69 6.71
C VAL A 25 17.25 18.19 6.84
N ASP A 26 18.37 17.78 7.46
CA ASP A 26 18.71 16.38 7.66
C ASP A 26 17.65 15.65 8.50
N LYS A 27 17.17 16.28 9.58
CA LYS A 27 16.11 15.71 10.43
C LYS A 27 14.76 15.58 9.72
N MET A 28 14.40 16.56 8.90
CA MET A 28 13.19 16.49 8.08
C MET A 28 13.29 15.37 7.04
N ASN A 29 14.44 15.21 6.39
CA ASN A 29 14.69 14.15 5.41
C ASN A 29 14.63 12.76 6.04
N GLU A 30 15.21 12.59 7.23
CA GLU A 30 15.17 11.34 8.00
C GLU A 30 13.73 10.93 8.34
N SER A 31 12.94 11.87 8.86
CA SER A 31 11.52 11.66 9.18
C SER A 31 10.71 11.29 7.92
N ASN A 32 10.89 12.04 6.83
CA ASN A 32 10.21 11.78 5.57
C ASN A 32 10.56 10.41 4.99
N ARG A 33 11.84 9.99 5.07
CA ARG A 33 12.28 8.67 4.62
C ARG A 33 11.61 7.57 5.43
N SER A 34 11.54 7.71 6.75
CA SER A 34 10.83 6.77 7.63
C SER A 34 9.35 6.65 7.27
N MET A 35 8.67 7.77 7.02
CA MET A 35 7.25 7.76 6.62
C MET A 35 7.02 7.11 5.25
N ILE A 36 7.93 7.29 4.29
CA ILE A 36 7.87 6.65 2.97
C ILE A 36 8.06 5.13 3.10
N GLU A 37 9.03 4.71 3.91
CA GLU A 37 9.31 3.29 4.15
C GLU A 37 8.09 2.60 4.77
N SER A 38 7.47 3.24 5.77
CA SER A 38 6.24 2.73 6.39
C SER A 38 5.09 2.56 5.39
N ASP A 39 4.88 3.53 4.47
CA ASP A 39 3.83 3.42 3.45
C ASP A 39 4.14 2.29 2.46
N ARG A 40 5.41 2.10 2.07
CA ARG A 40 5.84 0.98 1.21
C ARG A 40 5.58 -0.37 1.86
N SER A 41 5.88 -0.52 3.15
CA SER A 41 5.58 -1.74 3.90
C SER A 41 4.08 -2.03 3.92
N MET A 42 3.25 -1.01 4.15
CA MET A 42 1.79 -1.16 4.12
C MET A 42 1.26 -1.55 2.73
N ILE A 43 1.80 -0.97 1.67
CA ILE A 43 1.47 -1.35 0.27
C ILE A 43 1.80 -2.83 0.03
N SER A 44 3.00 -3.27 0.44
CA SER A 44 3.42 -4.66 0.30
C SER A 44 2.46 -5.62 1.04
N PHE A 45 2.13 -5.29 2.30
CA PHE A 45 1.17 -6.04 3.09
C PHE A 45 -0.19 -6.16 2.39
N TYR A 46 -0.78 -5.05 1.93
CA TYR A 46 -2.08 -5.10 1.25
C TYR A 46 -2.05 -5.88 -0.07
N LYS A 47 -0.96 -5.78 -0.83
CA LYS A 47 -0.79 -6.59 -2.05
C LYS A 47 -0.80 -8.09 -1.73
N GLN A 48 -0.08 -8.49 -0.68
CA GLN A 48 -0.06 -9.88 -0.25
C GLN A 48 -1.43 -10.36 0.25
N GLU A 49 -2.13 -9.55 1.04
CA GLU A 49 -3.48 -9.89 1.50
C GLU A 49 -4.47 -10.02 0.33
N ILE A 50 -4.43 -9.12 -0.65
CA ILE A 50 -5.25 -9.23 -1.86
C ILE A 50 -4.94 -10.52 -2.64
N LYS A 51 -3.68 -10.95 -2.68
CA LYS A 51 -3.28 -12.23 -3.29
C LYS A 51 -3.90 -13.40 -2.54
N ASN A 52 -3.82 -13.40 -1.21
CA ASN A 52 -4.43 -14.42 -0.34
C ASN A 52 -5.96 -14.49 -0.52
N GLU A 53 -6.64 -13.34 -0.56
CA GLU A 53 -8.08 -13.28 -0.82
C GLU A 53 -8.43 -13.81 -2.21
N THR A 54 -7.61 -13.51 -3.21
CA THR A 54 -7.82 -13.99 -4.57
C THR A 54 -7.73 -15.52 -4.64
N GLN A 55 -6.76 -16.11 -3.97
CA GLN A 55 -6.64 -17.56 -3.87
C GLN A 55 -7.83 -18.17 -3.10
N SER A 56 -8.23 -17.55 -1.99
CA SER A 56 -9.40 -17.99 -1.22
C SER A 56 -10.69 -17.99 -2.06
N ILE A 57 -10.88 -16.96 -2.89
CA ILE A 57 -12.01 -16.89 -3.84
C ILE A 57 -11.96 -18.04 -4.86
N LYS A 58 -10.77 -18.40 -5.35
CA LYS A 58 -10.60 -19.52 -6.29
C LYS A 58 -11.02 -20.84 -5.63
N ASN A 59 -10.48 -21.14 -4.46
CA ASN A 59 -10.80 -22.37 -3.72
C ASN A 59 -12.30 -22.45 -3.39
N LEU A 60 -12.92 -21.35 -2.97
CA LEU A 60 -14.37 -21.34 -2.70
C LEU A 60 -15.22 -21.59 -3.94
N ARG A 61 -14.79 -21.11 -5.12
CA ARG A 61 -15.49 -21.40 -6.37
C ARG A 61 -15.43 -22.88 -6.73
N GLU A 62 -14.28 -23.51 -6.51
CA GLU A 62 -14.07 -24.95 -6.72
C GLU A 62 -14.96 -25.76 -5.77
N LEU A 63 -14.95 -25.45 -4.47
CA LEU A 63 -15.84 -26.09 -3.48
C LEU A 63 -17.33 -25.95 -3.83
N ILE A 64 -17.76 -24.76 -4.25
CA ILE A 64 -19.15 -24.55 -4.69
C ILE A 64 -19.48 -25.40 -5.92
N LYS A 65 -18.52 -25.56 -6.85
CA LYS A 65 -18.72 -26.39 -8.03
C LYS A 65 -18.86 -27.86 -7.63
N GLU A 66 -17.96 -28.38 -6.80
CA GLU A 66 -18.00 -29.75 -6.29
C GLU A 66 -19.30 -30.02 -5.53
N ASN A 67 -19.70 -29.12 -4.62
CA ASN A 67 -20.94 -29.26 -3.87
C ASN A 67 -22.18 -29.24 -4.78
N LYS A 68 -22.17 -28.46 -5.87
CA LYS A 68 -23.26 -28.51 -6.88
C LYS A 68 -23.30 -29.84 -7.62
N GLU A 69 -22.15 -30.39 -7.96
CA GLU A 69 -22.04 -31.70 -8.61
C GLU A 69 -22.51 -32.82 -7.68
N ASN A 70 -22.14 -32.77 -6.41
CA ASN A 70 -22.61 -33.71 -5.39
C ASN A 70 -24.14 -33.66 -5.21
N VAL A 71 -24.74 -32.46 -5.16
CA VAL A 71 -26.21 -32.33 -5.12
C VAL A 71 -26.85 -32.98 -6.36
N LYS A 72 -26.29 -32.76 -7.54
CA LYS A 72 -26.81 -33.37 -8.79
C LYS A 72 -26.72 -34.90 -8.72
N LYS A 73 -25.58 -35.43 -8.30
CA LYS A 73 -25.33 -36.87 -8.17
C LYS A 73 -26.28 -37.52 -7.17
N CYS A 74 -26.42 -36.95 -5.96
CA CYS A 74 -27.35 -37.44 -4.96
C CYS A 74 -28.79 -37.46 -5.47
N LYS A 75 -29.20 -36.43 -6.24
CA LYS A 75 -30.53 -36.40 -6.86
C LYS A 75 -30.70 -37.47 -7.93
N SER A 76 -29.70 -37.69 -8.80
CA SER A 76 -29.79 -38.73 -9.84
C SER A 76 -29.79 -40.14 -9.27
N GLU A 77 -29.16 -40.35 -8.12
CA GLU A 77 -29.08 -41.65 -7.45
C GLU A 77 -30.25 -41.89 -6.47
N ASN A 78 -31.24 -40.99 -6.41
CA ASN A 78 -32.33 -41.02 -5.42
C ASN A 78 -31.82 -41.20 -3.98
N ALA A 79 -30.68 -40.58 -3.66
CA ALA A 79 -30.10 -40.63 -2.33
C ALA A 79 -31.04 -39.99 -1.30
N ASP A 80 -30.89 -40.40 -0.03
CA ASP A 80 -31.67 -39.86 1.08
C ASP A 80 -31.61 -38.32 1.10
N HIS A 81 -32.78 -37.71 1.28
CA HIS A 81 -32.96 -36.26 1.32
C HIS A 81 -31.99 -35.58 2.31
N ARG A 82 -31.62 -36.25 3.40
CA ARG A 82 -30.64 -35.74 4.38
C ARG A 82 -29.29 -35.43 3.75
N TYR A 83 -28.81 -36.24 2.81
CA TYR A 83 -27.55 -35.98 2.10
C TYR A 83 -27.68 -34.79 1.15
N ILE A 84 -28.80 -34.69 0.44
CA ILE A 84 -29.08 -33.54 -0.45
C ILE A 84 -29.09 -32.24 0.37
N ASN A 85 -29.74 -32.25 1.54
CA ASN A 85 -29.80 -31.10 2.44
C ASN A 85 -28.43 -30.72 2.98
N LEU A 86 -27.57 -31.70 3.30
CA LEU A 86 -26.23 -31.45 3.78
C LEU A 86 -25.42 -30.65 2.74
N PHE A 87 -25.38 -31.12 1.49
CA PHE A 87 -24.66 -30.42 0.42
C PHE A 87 -25.29 -29.07 0.08
N GLN A 88 -26.62 -28.92 0.13
CA GLN A 88 -27.29 -27.63 -0.03
C GLN A 88 -26.95 -26.65 1.10
N GLY A 89 -26.80 -27.14 2.34
CA GLY A 89 -26.33 -26.36 3.48
C GLY A 89 -24.90 -25.87 3.26
N TRP A 90 -24.01 -26.73 2.78
CA TRP A 90 -22.64 -26.35 2.41
C TRP A 90 -22.60 -25.32 1.29
N LEU A 91 -23.41 -25.49 0.23
CA LEU A 91 -23.53 -24.50 -0.84
C LEU A 91 -23.93 -23.12 -0.34
N THR A 92 -24.90 -23.06 0.57
CA THR A 92 -25.34 -21.81 1.19
C THR A 92 -24.20 -21.15 1.94
N ARG A 93 -23.47 -21.93 2.76
CA ARG A 93 -22.34 -21.44 3.55
C ARG A 93 -21.18 -20.96 2.67
N ASP A 94 -20.79 -21.74 1.67
CA ASP A 94 -19.67 -21.41 0.79
C ASP A 94 -20.00 -20.20 -0.09
N THR A 95 -21.24 -20.07 -0.54
CA THR A 95 -21.71 -18.90 -1.28
C THR A 95 -21.67 -17.63 -0.42
N ALA A 96 -22.12 -17.72 0.84
CA ALA A 96 -22.04 -16.61 1.78
C ALA A 96 -20.57 -16.23 2.07
N ARG A 97 -19.71 -17.22 2.29
CA ARG A 97 -18.26 -17.01 2.49
C ARG A 97 -17.60 -16.38 1.27
N LEU A 98 -17.96 -16.81 0.06
CA LEU A 98 -17.48 -16.23 -1.20
C LEU A 98 -17.86 -14.75 -1.31
N LYS A 99 -19.11 -14.39 -0.96
CA LYS A 99 -19.57 -13.00 -0.95
C LYS A 99 -18.73 -12.16 0.02
N SER A 100 -18.60 -12.60 1.27
CA SER A 100 -17.81 -11.89 2.30
C SER A 100 -16.33 -11.74 1.91
N THR A 101 -15.73 -12.78 1.34
CA THR A 101 -14.32 -12.78 0.86
C THR A 101 -14.13 -11.75 -0.26
N ARG A 102 -15.08 -11.64 -1.21
CA ARG A 102 -15.05 -10.60 -2.26
C ARG A 102 -15.13 -9.20 -1.67
N GLU A 103 -16.04 -8.97 -0.73
CA GLU A 103 -16.18 -7.66 -0.07
C GLU A 103 -14.91 -7.26 0.68
N ARG A 104 -14.28 -8.20 1.40
CA ARG A 104 -12.99 -7.99 2.05
C ARG A 104 -11.90 -7.64 1.05
N LYS A 105 -11.78 -8.39 -0.05
CA LYS A 105 -10.84 -8.06 -1.15
C LYS A 105 -11.05 -6.64 -1.67
N THR A 106 -12.29 -6.24 -1.94
CA THR A 106 -12.60 -4.88 -2.40
C THR A 106 -12.19 -3.81 -1.38
N LYS A 107 -12.43 -4.05 -0.08
CA LYS A 107 -11.97 -3.14 0.98
C LYS A 107 -10.44 -3.02 1.01
N LEU A 108 -9.72 -4.13 0.87
CA LEU A 108 -8.25 -4.13 0.82
C LEU A 108 -7.74 -3.36 -0.41
N GLN A 109 -8.35 -3.54 -1.59
CA GLN A 109 -8.00 -2.79 -2.80
C GLN A 109 -8.19 -1.27 -2.63
N LYS A 110 -9.28 -0.84 -1.97
CA LYS A 110 -9.48 0.58 -1.64
C LYS A 110 -8.40 1.11 -0.71
N LYS A 111 -8.01 0.34 0.31
CA LYS A 111 -6.92 0.71 1.23
C LYS A 111 -5.60 0.82 0.48
N LEU A 112 -5.26 -0.16 -0.35
CA LEU A 112 -4.05 -0.16 -1.18
C LEU A 112 -3.95 1.13 -2.01
N LYS A 113 -5.01 1.48 -2.77
CA LYS A 113 -5.03 2.69 -3.59
C LYS A 113 -4.80 3.97 -2.78
N ASN A 114 -5.37 4.04 -1.56
CA ASN A 114 -5.16 5.17 -0.66
C ASN A 114 -3.69 5.30 -0.25
N TYR A 115 -3.05 4.20 0.14
CA TYR A 115 -1.61 4.21 0.49
C TYR A 115 -0.72 4.53 -0.71
N GLU A 116 -1.02 4.00 -1.90
CA GLU A 116 -0.29 4.34 -3.13
C GLU A 116 -0.40 5.83 -3.45
N THR A 117 -1.59 6.41 -3.28
CA THR A 117 -1.82 7.86 -3.49
C THR A 117 -1.05 8.70 -2.47
N LYS A 118 -1.10 8.32 -1.19
CA LYS A 118 -0.36 9.02 -0.11
C LYS A 118 1.14 8.96 -0.34
N LEU A 119 1.66 7.80 -0.74
CA LEU A 119 3.07 7.63 -1.06
C LEU A 119 3.48 8.55 -2.20
N LEU A 120 2.71 8.58 -3.30
CA LEU A 120 2.98 9.45 -4.45
C LEU A 120 2.97 10.93 -4.05
N GLN A 121 1.99 11.38 -3.26
CA GLN A 121 1.93 12.76 -2.77
C GLN A 121 3.15 13.13 -1.93
N LYS A 122 3.61 12.22 -1.04
CA LYS A 122 4.83 12.43 -0.25
C LYS A 122 6.07 12.50 -1.13
N GLN A 123 6.18 11.64 -2.14
CA GLN A 123 7.30 11.66 -3.08
C GLN A 123 7.35 12.97 -3.87
N ILE A 124 6.21 13.45 -4.38
CA ILE A 124 6.10 14.73 -5.07
C ILE A 124 6.48 15.88 -4.13
N LYS A 125 5.99 15.88 -2.89
CA LYS A 125 6.32 16.92 -1.91
C LYS A 125 7.82 16.93 -1.59
N ASN A 126 8.43 15.78 -1.37
CA ASN A 126 9.87 15.68 -1.11
C ASN A 126 10.68 16.19 -2.31
N PHE A 127 10.26 15.84 -3.53
CA PHE A 127 10.90 16.32 -4.75
C PHE A 127 10.76 17.84 -4.92
N ALA A 128 9.58 18.41 -4.69
CA ALA A 128 9.38 19.85 -4.74
C ALA A 128 10.18 20.61 -3.66
N SER A 129 10.45 19.96 -2.52
CA SER A 129 11.18 20.54 -1.40
C SER A 129 12.70 20.42 -1.52
N SER A 130 13.22 19.61 -2.45
CA SER A 130 14.66 19.32 -2.53
C SER A 130 15.50 20.44 -3.14
N ASN A 131 14.91 21.59 -3.55
CA ASN A 131 15.60 22.71 -4.22
C ASN A 131 16.52 22.29 -5.40
N GLN A 132 16.39 21.07 -5.91
CA GLN A 132 17.11 20.59 -7.08
C GLN A 132 16.65 21.41 -8.29
N LYS A 133 17.56 22.23 -8.83
CA LYS A 133 17.33 22.97 -10.06
C LYS A 133 17.32 21.97 -11.22
N PHE A 134 16.18 21.85 -11.91
CA PHE A 134 16.10 21.16 -13.18
C PHE A 134 16.42 22.13 -14.31
N THR A 135 17.43 21.82 -15.12
CA THR A 135 17.51 22.36 -16.47
C THR A 135 16.47 21.62 -17.31
N VAL A 136 15.41 22.32 -17.72
CA VAL A 136 14.49 21.81 -18.74
C VAL A 136 15.26 21.83 -20.06
N ILE A 137 15.86 20.69 -20.41
CA ILE A 137 16.40 20.50 -21.75
C ILE A 137 15.20 20.12 -22.62
N GLN A 138 14.94 20.93 -23.64
CA GLN A 138 13.90 20.73 -24.65
C GLN A 138 14.20 19.41 -25.40
N GLY A 139 13.81 18.26 -24.83
CA GLY A 139 14.13 16.94 -25.39
C GLY A 139 14.15 15.74 -24.42
N GLY A 140 14.20 15.95 -23.09
CA GLY A 140 14.16 14.82 -22.14
C GLY A 140 14.89 15.09 -20.81
N LEU A 141 14.39 14.48 -19.73
CA LEU A 141 14.95 14.55 -18.37
C LEU A 141 16.26 13.73 -18.29
N CYS A 142 17.37 14.39 -17.94
CA CYS A 142 18.57 13.74 -17.42
C CYS A 142 18.88 14.31 -16.03
N GLU A 143 19.16 13.42 -15.06
CA GLU A 143 19.68 13.78 -13.73
C GLU A 143 21.15 14.21 -13.88
N THR A 144 21.53 15.35 -13.28
CA THR A 144 22.92 15.80 -13.09
C THR A 144 23.40 15.47 -11.68
#